data_AF-A0A6N3C4V5-F1
#
_entry.id   AF-A0A6N3C4V5-F1
#
_cell.length_a   1.000
_cell.length_b   1.000
_cell.length_c   1.000
_cell.angle_alpha   90.00
_cell.angle_beta   90.00
_cell.angle_gamma   90.00
#
_symmetry.space_group_name_H-M   'P 1'
#
loop_
_entity.id
_entity.type
_entity.pdbx_description
1 polymer ?
#
loop_
_entity_poly.entity_id
_entity_poly.type
_entity_poly.pdbx_seq_one_letter_code
_entity_poly.pdbx_strand_id
1 'polypeptide(L)'
;MSNVVESKQELTMSQRFVDMVNKELSSVGGAVMPLTDHQKRLGQSYFMVIDSVLGQAEEKRLKKSEKYREALAYTWNNVDLELLARDVVSACRLGLDPAQSNHIFPIPYKNSHTNKYHMVFLKGYKGLELIAKKYALEPPKAIITELVYEKDTFRMVKKDSSHSYESYEFEIGDPFDRGEIRGGFYFLDYGISDPRNKVVVMTLADILKRKPAKASPEFWGGEKAVYTNGKPSGKEVVEGWFAEMCLKTIKRAAYNSLTIDTSKIDADYMNLKAAESDFLDSEVAREVEVNANVEVIDIEPTPAEEPKQIDNKSLFMDPVTGEVVAEGTEGAVDMFAAPDANA
;
A
#
# COMPACT_ATOMS: atom_id res chain seq x y z
N MET A 1 46.54 31.98 38.85
CA MET A 1 45.19 31.97 38.26
C MET A 1 45.08 30.75 37.37
N SER A 2 44.37 29.74 37.83
CA SER A 2 44.16 28.46 37.13
C SER A 2 43.07 28.64 36.07
N ASN A 3 43.45 28.50 34.80
CA ASN A 3 42.51 28.45 33.68
C ASN A 3 41.69 27.16 33.77
N VAL A 4 40.43 27.29 34.17
CA VAL A 4 39.43 26.24 34.00
C VAL A 4 39.02 26.27 32.53
N VAL A 5 39.47 25.26 31.78
CA VAL A 5 38.95 24.97 30.44
C VAL A 5 37.55 24.40 30.64
N GLU A 6 36.52 25.18 30.37
CA GLU A 6 35.15 24.69 30.23
C GLU A 6 35.10 23.67 29.09
N SER A 7 35.08 22.38 29.42
CA SER A 7 34.70 21.35 28.48
C SER A 7 33.23 21.53 28.12
N LYS A 8 32.94 22.06 26.93
CA LYS A 8 31.60 21.97 26.34
C LYS A 8 31.21 20.48 26.32
N GLN A 9 30.30 20.08 27.20
CA GLN A 9 29.69 18.75 27.14
C GLN A 9 28.99 18.66 25.77
N GLU A 10 29.47 17.76 24.91
CA GLU A 10 28.75 17.46 23.68
C GLU A 10 27.41 16.83 24.05
N LEU A 11 26.31 17.52 23.69
CA LEU A 11 24.96 17.00 23.85
C LEU A 11 24.87 15.62 23.19
N THR A 12 24.23 14.66 23.86
CA THR A 12 23.97 13.34 23.28
C THR A 12 23.05 13.47 22.06
N MET A 13 23.06 12.49 21.16
CA MET A 13 22.16 12.53 19.99
C MET A 13 20.68 12.57 20.39
N SER A 14 20.32 11.91 21.50
CA SER A 14 18.97 11.98 22.06
C SER A 14 18.62 13.40 22.54
N GLN A 15 19.54 14.08 23.22
CA GLN A 15 19.35 15.46 23.66
C GLN A 15 19.24 16.40 22.46
N ARG A 16 20.14 16.28 21.48
CA ARG A 16 20.10 17.08 20.24
C ARG A 16 18.77 16.91 19.49
N PHE A 17 18.29 15.67 19.38
CA PHE A 17 17.02 15.37 18.72
C PHE A 17 15.83 15.95 19.49
N VAL A 18 15.76 15.72 20.80
CA VAL A 18 14.68 16.25 21.64
C VAL A 18 14.68 17.78 21.63
N ASP A 19 15.85 18.42 21.69
CA ASP A 19 15.98 19.88 21.64
C ASP A 19 15.52 20.43 20.28
N MET A 20 15.84 19.74 19.18
CA MET A 20 15.40 20.12 17.84
C MET A 20 13.89 19.97 17.67
N VAL A 21 13.33 18.85 18.13
CA VAL A 21 11.88 18.61 18.17
C VAL A 21 11.19 19.66 19.04
N ASN A 22 11.77 20.01 20.19
CA ASN A 22 11.25 21.07 21.06
C ASN A 22 11.29 22.45 20.37
N LYS A 23 12.36 22.74 19.63
CA LYS A 23 12.51 23.99 18.87
C LYS A 23 11.47 24.10 17.75
N GLU A 24 11.30 23.05 16.95
CA GLU A 24 10.30 23.03 15.87
C GLU A 24 8.86 23.05 16.42
N LEU A 25 8.60 22.39 17.55
CA LEU A 25 7.29 22.48 18.22
C LEU A 25 6.96 23.90 18.69
N SER A 26 7.98 24.66 19.10
CA SER A 26 7.83 26.03 19.62
C SER A 26 7.76 27.09 18.52
N SER A 27 8.29 26.81 17.32
CA SER A 27 8.35 27.77 16.20
C SER A 27 7.08 27.81 15.37
N VAL A 28 6.34 26.70 15.28
CA VAL A 28 5.11 26.61 14.50
C VAL A 28 3.93 27.14 15.30
N GLY A 29 3.69 28.45 15.17
CA GLY A 29 2.40 29.06 15.52
C GLY A 29 2.43 30.34 16.36
N GLY A 30 3.41 31.25 16.19
CA GLY A 30 3.34 32.66 16.63
C GLY A 30 3.25 32.96 18.14
N ALA A 31 2.71 32.03 18.93
CA ALA A 31 2.73 31.98 20.37
C ALA A 31 3.54 30.75 20.73
N VAL A 32 4.57 30.95 21.56
CA VAL A 32 5.33 29.87 22.20
C VAL A 32 4.36 29.14 23.13
N MET A 33 3.57 28.20 22.58
CA MET A 33 2.79 27.30 23.41
C MET A 33 3.74 26.25 23.94
N PRO A 34 4.01 26.22 25.26
CA PRO A 34 4.88 25.22 25.82
C PRO A 34 4.29 23.84 25.56
N LEU A 35 5.16 22.90 25.20
CA LEU A 35 4.80 21.52 24.96
C LEU A 35 4.07 20.91 26.15
N THR A 36 2.98 20.20 25.85
CA THR A 36 2.33 19.34 26.84
C THR A 36 3.27 18.20 27.22
N ASP A 37 3.18 17.71 28.46
CA ASP A 37 3.98 16.56 28.91
C ASP A 37 3.73 15.32 28.07
N HIS A 38 2.51 15.19 27.51
CA HIS A 38 2.16 14.16 26.55
C HIS A 38 3.00 14.23 25.27
N GLN A 39 3.14 15.41 24.67
CA GLN A 39 3.94 15.61 23.45
C GLN A 39 5.44 15.39 23.70
N LYS A 40 5.96 15.75 24.88
CA LYS A 40 7.35 15.47 25.26
C LYS A 40 7.61 13.97 25.37
N ARG A 41 6.70 13.23 26.00
CA ARG A 41 6.77 11.76 26.08
C ARG A 41 6.69 11.12 24.70
N LEU A 42 5.81 11.61 23.82
CA LEU A 42 5.75 11.16 22.43
C LEU A 42 7.10 11.34 21.72
N GLY A 43 7.71 12.53 21.79
CA GLY A 43 9.03 12.77 21.19
C GLY A 43 10.10 11.79 21.66
N GLN A 44 10.08 11.40 22.94
CA GLN A 44 10.98 10.37 23.48
C GLN A 44 10.66 8.98 22.90
N SER A 45 9.38 8.60 22.78
CA SER A 45 8.97 7.36 22.12
C SER A 45 9.47 7.30 20.68
N TYR A 46 9.39 8.39 19.92
CA TYR A 46 9.92 8.48 18.57
C TYR A 46 11.43 8.22 18.54
N PHE A 47 12.21 8.86 19.42
CA PHE A 47 13.64 8.62 19.50
C PHE A 47 13.97 7.14 19.74
N MET A 48 13.36 6.52 20.75
CA MET A 48 13.62 5.13 21.11
C MET A 48 13.30 4.15 19.98
N VAL A 49 12.15 4.34 19.31
CA VAL A 49 11.75 3.45 18.21
C VAL A 49 12.64 3.66 16.99
N ILE A 50 12.98 4.90 16.64
CA ILE A 50 13.88 5.19 15.51
C ILE A 50 15.28 4.63 15.77
N ASP A 51 15.82 4.79 16.98
CA ASP A 51 17.12 4.23 17.36
C ASP A 51 17.16 2.71 17.18
N SER A 52 16.11 2.02 17.66
CA SER A 52 15.95 0.57 17.46
C SER A 52 15.85 0.19 15.99
N VAL A 53 15.09 0.95 15.19
CA VAL A 53 14.96 0.71 13.74
C VAL A 53 16.29 0.90 13.02
N LEU A 54 17.05 1.94 13.33
CA LEU A 54 18.38 2.17 12.77
C LEU A 54 19.34 1.04 13.16
N GLY A 55 19.35 0.63 14.42
CA GLY A 55 20.18 -0.48 14.90
C GLY A 55 19.87 -1.81 14.19
N GLN A 56 18.59 -2.15 14.04
CA GLN A 56 18.17 -3.36 13.31
C GLN A 56 18.50 -3.27 11.81
N ALA A 57 18.34 -2.11 11.19
CA ALA A 57 18.70 -1.90 9.79
C ALA A 57 20.21 -2.03 9.59
N GLU A 58 21.01 -1.50 10.51
CA GLU A 58 22.47 -1.62 10.49
C GLU A 58 22.93 -3.07 10.66
N GLU A 59 22.33 -3.82 11.60
CA GLU A 59 22.62 -5.24 11.78
C GLU A 59 22.35 -6.03 10.49
N LYS A 60 21.21 -5.76 9.82
CA LYS A 60 20.87 -6.36 8.53
C LYS A 60 21.86 -5.95 7.44
N ARG A 61 22.31 -4.69 7.42
CA ARG A 61 23.33 -4.20 6.48
C ARG A 61 24.65 -4.94 6.65
N LEU A 62 25.10 -5.14 7.90
CA LEU A 62 26.36 -5.81 8.21
C LEU A 62 26.33 -7.31 7.92
N LYS A 63 25.17 -7.97 8.03
CA LYS A 63 24.98 -9.38 7.63
C LYS A 63 25.14 -9.61 6.11
N LYS A 64 24.95 -8.57 5.28
CA LYS A 64 25.22 -8.67 3.84
C LYS A 64 26.73 -8.70 3.59
N SER A 65 27.14 -9.49 2.61
CA SER A 65 28.54 -9.49 2.16
C SER A 65 28.91 -8.13 1.56
N GLU A 66 30.20 -7.79 1.60
CA GLU A 66 30.71 -6.47 1.21
C GLU A 66 30.28 -6.03 -0.19
N LYS A 67 30.21 -6.98 -1.14
CA LYS A 67 29.74 -6.76 -2.51
C LYS A 67 28.30 -6.24 -2.60
N TYR A 68 27.42 -6.65 -1.68
CA TYR A 68 25.99 -6.30 -1.68
C TYR A 68 25.61 -5.38 -0.51
N ARG A 69 26.61 -4.87 0.22
CA ARG A 69 26.42 -4.00 1.37
C ARG A 69 26.28 -2.56 0.90
N GLU A 70 25.23 -1.88 1.37
CA GLU A 70 25.10 -0.44 1.13
C GLU A 70 26.23 0.32 1.84
N ALA A 71 26.85 1.28 1.15
CA ALA A 71 27.99 2.03 1.67
C ALA A 71 27.60 2.94 2.85
N LEU A 72 26.40 3.52 2.82
CA LEU A 72 25.90 4.40 3.86
C LEU A 72 25.43 3.57 5.06
N ALA A 73 25.88 3.93 6.26
CA ALA A 73 25.53 3.22 7.50
C ALA A 73 24.25 3.78 8.11
N TYR A 74 23.40 2.92 8.69
CA TYR A 74 22.17 3.33 9.36
C TYR A 74 22.50 3.88 10.76
N THR A 75 22.91 5.14 10.81
CA THR A 75 23.30 5.84 12.04
C THR A 75 22.68 7.23 12.07
N TRP A 76 22.48 7.78 13.26
CA TRP A 76 21.93 9.12 13.46
C TRP A 76 22.69 10.24 12.71
N ASN A 77 24.00 10.08 12.50
CA ASN A 77 24.82 11.04 11.76
C ASN A 77 24.44 11.11 10.27
N ASN A 78 23.88 10.03 9.73
CA ASN A 78 23.45 9.94 8.34
C ASN A 78 21.96 10.23 8.19
N VAL A 79 21.24 10.63 9.25
CA VAL A 79 19.82 11.01 9.18
C VAL A 79 19.67 12.51 9.00
N ASP A 80 18.71 12.94 8.18
CA ASP A 80 18.31 14.34 8.13
C ASP A 80 17.48 14.70 9.37
N LEU A 81 18.15 15.29 10.38
CA LEU A 81 17.53 15.61 11.66
C LEU A 81 16.49 16.74 11.55
N GLU A 82 16.67 17.70 10.66
CA GLU A 82 15.75 18.84 10.53
C GLU A 82 14.42 18.40 9.93
N LEU A 83 14.48 17.61 8.86
CA LEU A 83 13.30 17.00 8.27
C LEU A 83 12.63 16.04 9.25
N LEU A 84 13.41 15.16 9.89
CA LEU A 84 12.88 14.22 10.87
C LEU A 84 12.18 14.94 12.03
N ALA A 85 12.76 16.02 12.56
CA ALA A 85 12.14 16.77 13.65
C ALA A 85 10.76 17.27 13.23
N ARG A 86 10.65 17.91 12.06
CA ARG A 86 9.37 18.40 11.51
C ARG A 86 8.32 17.30 11.36
N ASP A 87 8.70 16.18 10.77
CA ASP A 87 7.78 15.06 10.55
C ASP A 87 7.31 14.44 11.89
N VAL A 88 8.21 14.33 12.87
CA VAL A 88 7.87 13.88 14.23
C VAL A 88 6.92 14.85 14.91
N VAL A 89 7.14 16.16 14.77
CA VAL A 89 6.23 17.19 15.28
C VAL A 89 4.83 17.01 14.70
N SER A 90 4.72 16.90 13.37
CA SER A 90 3.44 16.67 12.72
C SER A 90 2.79 15.37 13.19
N ALA A 91 3.52 14.26 13.27
CA ALA A 91 2.99 12.98 13.75
C ALA A 91 2.54 13.03 15.23
N CYS A 92 3.26 13.75 16.10
CA CYS A 92 2.87 13.96 17.49
C CYS A 92 1.58 14.77 17.61
N ARG A 93 1.39 15.80 16.78
CA ARG A 93 0.17 16.62 16.74
C ARG A 93 -1.05 15.88 16.19
N LEU A 94 -0.82 14.88 15.35
CA LEU A 94 -1.85 13.94 14.93
C LEU A 94 -2.17 12.89 16.00
N GLY A 95 -1.41 12.82 17.10
CA GLY A 95 -1.59 11.85 18.17
C GLY A 95 -1.07 10.45 17.82
N LEU A 96 -0.19 10.35 16.82
CA LEU A 96 0.39 9.07 16.41
C LEU A 96 1.59 8.74 17.31
N ASP A 97 1.66 7.50 17.78
CA ASP A 97 2.67 7.02 18.73
C ASP A 97 3.34 5.76 18.17
N PRO A 98 4.63 5.78 17.82
CA PRO A 98 5.33 4.62 17.27
C PRO A 98 5.55 3.51 18.30
N ALA A 99 5.44 3.80 19.60
CA ALA A 99 5.53 2.78 20.64
C ALA A 99 4.25 1.93 20.73
N GLN A 100 3.12 2.42 20.18
CA GLN A 100 1.86 1.68 20.16
C GLN A 100 1.74 0.81 18.92
N SER A 101 1.33 -0.44 19.12
CA SER A 101 1.18 -1.40 18.02
C SER A 101 0.20 -0.88 16.95
N ASN A 102 0.66 -0.86 15.71
CA ASN A 102 -0.12 -0.48 14.52
C ASN A 102 -0.60 0.98 14.46
N HIS A 103 0.06 1.89 15.18
CA HIS A 103 -0.16 3.33 15.04
C HIS A 103 0.64 3.90 13.87
N ILE A 104 1.97 3.92 13.97
CA ILE A 104 2.84 4.51 12.97
C ILE A 104 4.20 3.82 12.99
N PHE A 105 4.81 3.65 11.83
CA PHE A 105 6.06 2.91 11.68
C PHE A 105 7.10 3.78 10.98
N PRO A 106 8.21 4.13 11.66
CA PRO A 106 9.31 4.84 11.01
C PRO A 106 10.10 3.89 10.12
N ILE A 107 10.36 4.31 8.88
CA ILE A 107 11.15 3.56 7.90
C ILE A 107 12.27 4.47 7.36
N PRO A 108 13.54 4.09 7.53
CA PRO A 108 14.64 4.83 6.94
C PRO A 108 14.67 4.61 5.44
N TYR A 109 14.68 5.70 4.69
CA TYR A 109 14.78 5.72 3.24
C TYR A 109 15.98 6.56 2.80
N LYS A 110 16.83 6.03 1.92
CA LYS A 110 18.02 6.75 1.45
C LYS A 110 17.61 7.77 0.39
N ASN A 111 17.88 9.04 0.63
CA ASN A 111 17.81 10.06 -0.41
C ASN A 111 19.15 10.16 -1.14
N SER A 112 19.15 9.85 -2.43
CA SER A 112 20.36 9.87 -3.28
C SER A 112 20.94 11.28 -3.47
N HIS A 113 20.12 12.33 -3.41
CA HIS A 113 20.57 13.71 -3.61
C HIS A 113 21.34 14.26 -2.42
N THR A 114 20.80 14.06 -1.21
CA THR A 114 21.42 14.54 0.03
C THR A 114 22.42 13.54 0.62
N ASN A 115 22.40 12.29 0.12
CA ASN A 115 23.13 11.14 0.65
C ASN A 115 22.90 10.93 2.16
N LYS A 116 21.67 11.24 2.61
CA LYS A 116 21.19 11.04 3.97
C LYS A 116 19.94 10.17 3.97
N TYR A 117 19.64 9.59 5.12
CA TYR A 117 18.39 8.89 5.39
C TYR A 117 17.30 9.89 5.80
N HIS A 118 16.19 9.83 5.08
CA HIS A 118 14.93 10.45 5.45
C HIS A 118 14.10 9.39 6.19
N MET A 119 13.33 9.80 7.20
CA MET A 119 12.48 8.89 7.95
C MET A 119 11.04 9.04 7.48
N VAL A 120 10.54 8.03 6.78
CA VAL A 120 9.16 8.01 6.32
C VAL A 120 8.30 7.33 7.37
N PHE A 121 7.18 7.92 7.71
CA PHE A 121 6.28 7.41 8.73
C PHE A 121 5.06 6.74 8.11
N LEU A 122 5.08 5.41 8.00
CA LEU A 122 3.94 4.66 7.48
C LEU A 122 2.88 4.47 8.55
N LYS A 123 1.67 4.97 8.28
CA LYS A 123 0.52 4.80 9.17
C LYS A 123 0.05 3.34 9.20
N GLY A 124 0.02 2.76 10.40
CA GLY A 124 -0.64 1.49 10.66
C GLY A 124 -2.16 1.63 10.64
N TYR A 125 -2.90 0.53 10.70
CA TYR A 125 -4.36 0.58 10.57
C TYR A 125 -5.04 1.29 11.76
N LYS A 126 -4.48 1.21 12.98
CA LYS A 126 -5.01 1.98 14.12
C LYS A 126 -4.68 3.48 14.00
N GLY A 127 -3.50 3.82 13.47
CA GLY A 127 -3.16 5.20 13.16
C GLY A 127 -4.08 5.80 12.10
N LEU A 128 -4.43 5.01 11.07
CA LEU A 128 -5.42 5.39 10.07
C LEU A 128 -6.81 5.58 10.67
N GLU A 129 -7.23 4.72 11.62
CA GLU A 129 -8.50 4.90 12.32
C GLU A 129 -8.55 6.23 13.07
N LEU A 130 -7.50 6.57 13.83
CA LEU A 130 -7.40 7.82 14.59
C LEU A 130 -7.51 9.04 13.67
N ILE A 131 -6.75 9.02 12.57
CA ILE A 131 -6.78 10.10 11.58
C ILE A 131 -8.16 10.17 10.92
N ALA A 132 -8.70 9.05 10.46
CA ALA A 132 -9.99 9.03 9.78
C ALA A 132 -11.11 9.56 10.68
N LYS A 133 -11.13 9.21 11.97
CA LYS A 133 -12.08 9.76 12.95
C LYS A 133 -11.86 11.25 13.23
N LYS A 134 -10.61 11.69 13.35
CA LYS A 134 -10.27 13.10 13.63
C LYS A 134 -10.66 14.02 12.47
N TYR A 135 -10.39 13.61 11.24
CA TYR A 135 -10.58 14.42 10.04
C TYR A 135 -11.87 14.12 9.28
N ALA A 136 -12.69 13.16 9.70
CA ALA A 136 -13.99 12.92 9.07
C ALA A 136 -14.89 14.16 9.15
N LEU A 137 -15.60 14.47 8.06
CA LEU A 137 -16.67 15.47 8.02
C LEU A 137 -17.72 15.14 9.08
N GLU A 138 -18.19 13.91 9.04
CA GLU A 138 -19.09 13.34 10.04
C GLU A 138 -18.52 11.98 10.47
N PRO A 139 -17.96 11.87 11.68
CA PRO A 139 -17.40 10.61 12.15
C PRO A 139 -18.53 9.63 12.48
N PRO A 140 -18.46 8.36 12.02
CA PRO A 140 -19.38 7.33 12.46
C PRO A 140 -19.20 7.05 13.96
N LYS A 141 -20.27 6.62 14.63
CA LYS A 141 -20.24 6.17 16.03
C LYS A 141 -19.38 4.93 16.18
N ALA A 142 -19.51 3.99 15.25
CA ALA A 142 -18.70 2.78 15.19
C ALA A 142 -18.35 2.42 13.74
N ILE A 143 -17.18 1.81 13.58
CA ILE A 143 -16.75 1.19 12.34
C ILE A 143 -16.58 -0.29 12.64
N ILE A 144 -17.50 -1.10 12.16
CA ILE A 144 -17.50 -2.54 12.37
C ILE A 144 -16.85 -3.19 11.15
N THR A 145 -15.93 -4.12 11.37
CA THR A 145 -15.23 -4.83 10.30
C THR A 145 -15.18 -6.30 10.65
N GLU A 146 -15.67 -7.15 9.77
CA GLU A 146 -15.73 -8.59 10.02
C GLU A 146 -15.36 -9.39 8.78
N LEU A 147 -14.79 -10.57 9.02
CA LEU A 147 -14.57 -11.59 7.99
C LEU A 147 -15.78 -12.50 7.93
N VAL A 148 -16.14 -12.89 6.70
CA VAL A 148 -17.22 -13.83 6.41
C VAL A 148 -16.57 -15.11 5.91
N TYR A 149 -16.80 -16.19 6.64
CA TYR A 149 -16.34 -17.52 6.33
C TYR A 149 -17.47 -18.36 5.72
N GLU A 150 -17.12 -19.51 5.16
CA GLU A 150 -18.06 -20.40 4.46
C GLU A 150 -19.27 -20.84 5.30
N LYS A 151 -19.07 -21.07 6.61
CA LYS A 151 -20.14 -21.53 7.50
C LYS A 151 -20.91 -20.40 8.18
N ASP A 152 -20.53 -19.16 7.95
CA ASP A 152 -21.26 -18.01 8.47
C ASP A 152 -22.49 -17.69 7.62
N THR A 153 -23.54 -17.17 8.26
CA THR A 153 -24.69 -16.62 7.56
C THR A 153 -24.58 -15.10 7.52
N PHE A 154 -24.41 -14.55 6.32
CA PHE A 154 -24.34 -13.11 6.11
C PHE A 154 -25.39 -12.66 5.09
N ARG A 155 -26.22 -11.69 5.48
CA ARG A 155 -27.19 -11.04 4.61
C ARG A 155 -27.06 -9.53 4.69
N MET A 156 -26.82 -8.92 3.53
CA MET A 156 -26.75 -7.47 3.38
C MET A 156 -28.15 -6.91 3.13
N VAL A 157 -28.54 -5.88 3.87
CA VAL A 157 -29.78 -5.12 3.66
C VAL A 157 -29.40 -3.79 3.03
N LYS A 158 -29.72 -3.63 1.76
CA LYS A 158 -29.47 -2.38 1.03
C LYS A 158 -30.64 -1.43 1.15
N LYS A 159 -30.35 -0.14 1.03
CA LYS A 159 -31.37 0.89 0.90
C LYS A 159 -32.16 0.66 -0.38
N ASP A 160 -33.46 0.50 -0.23
CA ASP A 160 -34.41 0.31 -1.33
C ASP A 160 -35.74 0.98 -0.97
N SER A 161 -36.81 0.68 -1.71
CA SER A 161 -38.14 1.25 -1.42
C SER A 161 -38.71 0.79 -0.08
N SER A 162 -38.27 -0.35 0.45
CA SER A 162 -38.75 -0.99 1.67
C SER A 162 -37.83 -0.71 2.88
N HIS A 163 -36.55 -0.41 2.64
CA HIS A 163 -35.53 -0.13 3.64
C HIS A 163 -34.96 1.27 3.44
N SER A 164 -35.22 2.18 4.37
CA SER A 164 -34.80 3.59 4.27
C SER A 164 -33.30 3.82 4.51
N TYR A 165 -32.60 2.83 5.06
CA TYR A 165 -31.17 2.83 5.39
C TYR A 165 -30.55 1.47 5.13
N GLU A 166 -29.21 1.42 5.02
CA GLU A 166 -28.50 0.14 4.89
C GLU A 166 -28.26 -0.51 6.27
N SER A 167 -28.31 -1.84 6.33
CA SER A 167 -27.98 -2.65 7.51
C SER A 167 -27.49 -4.05 7.10
N TYR A 168 -27.26 -4.94 8.06
CA TYR A 168 -26.86 -6.32 7.80
C TYR A 168 -27.35 -7.27 8.90
N GLU A 169 -27.52 -8.53 8.54
CA GLU A 169 -27.71 -9.66 9.46
C GLU A 169 -26.45 -10.53 9.35
N PHE A 170 -25.85 -10.85 10.49
CA PHE A 170 -24.64 -11.67 10.55
C PHE A 170 -24.71 -12.64 11.72
N GLU A 171 -24.67 -13.93 11.40
CA GLU A 171 -24.74 -15.02 12.38
C GLU A 171 -23.55 -15.96 12.18
N ILE A 172 -22.88 -16.27 13.28
CA ILE A 172 -21.79 -17.25 13.35
C ILE A 172 -22.38 -18.51 13.98
N GLY A 173 -22.42 -19.60 13.22
CA GLY A 173 -22.94 -20.89 13.69
C GLY A 173 -22.01 -21.53 14.72
N ASP A 174 -20.84 -22.01 14.27
CA ASP A 174 -19.78 -22.51 15.13
C ASP A 174 -18.59 -21.53 15.14
N PRO A 175 -18.30 -20.85 16.26
CA PRO A 175 -17.21 -19.87 16.33
C PRO A 175 -15.81 -20.51 16.27
N PHE A 176 -15.67 -21.81 16.54
CA PHE A 176 -14.38 -22.51 16.53
C PHE A 176 -14.08 -23.16 15.18
N ASP A 177 -15.10 -23.42 14.36
CA ASP A 177 -14.98 -24.00 13.03
C ASP A 177 -15.89 -23.27 12.04
N ARG A 178 -15.38 -22.15 11.52
CA ARG A 178 -16.09 -21.27 10.57
C ARG A 178 -15.85 -21.64 9.10
N GLY A 179 -14.90 -22.54 8.82
CA GLY A 179 -14.47 -22.90 7.45
C GLY A 179 -13.47 -21.92 6.86
N GLU A 180 -13.40 -21.84 5.52
CA GLU A 180 -12.48 -20.95 4.80
C GLU A 180 -13.02 -19.52 4.67
N ILE A 181 -12.12 -18.54 4.47
CA ILE A 181 -12.51 -17.13 4.29
C ILE A 181 -13.12 -16.93 2.90
N ARG A 182 -14.40 -16.52 2.85
CA ARG A 182 -15.08 -16.15 1.60
C ARG A 182 -14.89 -14.67 1.23
N GLY A 183 -14.70 -13.83 2.24
CA GLY A 183 -14.50 -12.39 2.08
C GLY A 183 -14.69 -11.67 3.40
N GLY A 184 -15.20 -10.45 3.35
CA GLY A 184 -15.59 -9.74 4.55
C GLY A 184 -16.35 -8.47 4.25
N PHE A 185 -16.74 -7.74 5.28
CA PHE A 185 -17.46 -6.49 5.13
C PHE A 185 -17.01 -5.47 6.17
N TYR A 186 -17.30 -4.20 5.88
CA TYR A 186 -17.30 -3.16 6.88
C TYR A 186 -18.64 -2.44 6.91
N PHE A 187 -19.04 -2.02 8.10
CA PHE A 187 -20.23 -1.24 8.35
C PHE A 187 -19.87 0.06 9.04
N LEU A 188 -20.34 1.17 8.48
CA LEU A 188 -20.23 2.50 9.05
C LEU A 188 -21.53 2.79 9.79
N ASP A 189 -21.49 2.76 11.12
CA ASP A 189 -22.64 3.00 11.99
C ASP A 189 -22.69 4.49 12.39
N TYR A 190 -23.70 5.21 11.90
CA TYR A 190 -24.01 6.58 12.28
C TYR A 190 -25.12 6.65 13.34
N GLY A 191 -25.79 5.53 13.62
CA GLY A 191 -26.85 5.41 14.60
C GLY A 191 -28.04 4.60 14.09
N ILE A 192 -29.02 4.45 14.99
CA ILE A 192 -30.26 3.73 14.71
C ILE A 192 -31.02 4.46 13.59
N SER A 193 -31.36 3.73 12.53
CA SER A 193 -32.14 4.21 11.39
C SER A 193 -31.55 5.43 10.67
N ASP A 194 -30.22 5.58 10.66
CA ASP A 194 -29.55 6.69 10.00
C ASP A 194 -29.36 6.39 8.49
N PRO A 195 -29.81 7.27 7.57
CA PRO A 195 -29.65 7.05 6.13
C PRO A 195 -28.20 7.07 5.65
N ARG A 196 -27.25 7.53 6.48
CA ARG A 196 -25.80 7.49 6.20
C ARG A 196 -25.17 6.14 6.52
N ASN A 197 -25.89 5.26 7.24
CA ASN A 197 -25.42 3.90 7.49
C ASN A 197 -25.08 3.21 6.18
N LYS A 198 -23.92 2.57 6.15
CA LYS A 198 -23.39 1.98 4.92
C LYS A 198 -22.70 0.67 5.21
N VAL A 199 -23.14 -0.38 4.52
CA VAL A 199 -22.49 -1.69 4.50
C VAL A 199 -21.78 -1.89 3.17
N VAL A 200 -20.51 -2.22 3.22
CA VAL A 200 -19.69 -2.50 2.04
C VAL A 200 -19.08 -3.88 2.19
N VAL A 201 -19.37 -4.73 1.21
CA VAL A 201 -18.87 -6.10 1.13
C VAL A 201 -17.66 -6.13 0.20
N MET A 202 -16.66 -6.91 0.59
CA MET A 202 -15.46 -7.17 -0.21
C MET A 202 -15.34 -8.67 -0.42
N THR A 203 -15.27 -9.09 -1.68
CA THR A 203 -14.96 -10.48 -2.02
C THR A 203 -13.52 -10.80 -1.64
N LEU A 204 -13.19 -12.08 -1.45
CA LEU A 204 -11.79 -12.49 -1.25
C LEU A 204 -10.90 -12.01 -2.41
N ALA A 205 -11.39 -12.07 -3.65
CA ALA A 205 -10.67 -11.57 -4.82
C ALA A 205 -10.34 -10.07 -4.70
N ASP A 206 -11.27 -9.25 -4.22
CA ASP A 206 -11.03 -7.82 -4.02
C ASP A 206 -10.03 -7.55 -2.91
N ILE A 207 -10.02 -8.37 -1.85
CA ILE A 207 -9.02 -8.29 -0.78
C ILE A 207 -7.64 -8.63 -1.35
N LEU A 208 -7.52 -9.72 -2.11
CA LEU A 208 -6.27 -10.18 -2.69
C LEU A 208 -5.69 -9.22 -3.74
N LYS A 209 -6.52 -8.47 -4.48
CA LYS A 209 -6.05 -7.39 -5.37
C LYS A 209 -5.25 -6.30 -4.65
N ARG A 210 -5.43 -6.16 -3.33
CA ARG A 210 -4.73 -5.18 -2.49
C ARG A 210 -3.50 -5.77 -1.79
N LYS A 211 -3.15 -7.03 -2.06
CA LYS A 211 -1.92 -7.67 -1.59
C LYS A 211 -0.72 -7.06 -2.32
N PRO A 212 0.35 -6.63 -1.61
CA PRO A 212 1.57 -6.18 -2.25
C PRO A 212 2.19 -7.28 -3.14
N ALA A 213 2.76 -6.91 -4.29
CA ALA A 213 3.38 -7.87 -5.20
C ALA A 213 4.52 -8.67 -4.53
N LYS A 214 5.32 -8.00 -3.69
CA LYS A 214 6.43 -8.59 -2.92
C LYS A 214 6.00 -8.94 -1.48
N ALA A 215 4.77 -9.42 -1.30
CA ALA A 215 4.25 -9.81 0.00
C ALA A 215 4.95 -11.07 0.51
N SER A 216 5.38 -11.06 1.78
CA SER A 216 6.05 -12.22 2.38
C SER A 216 5.03 -13.35 2.68
N PRO A 217 5.40 -14.63 2.43
CA PRO A 217 4.56 -15.79 2.75
C PRO A 217 4.21 -15.89 4.24
N GLU A 218 5.06 -15.37 5.14
CA GLU A 218 4.78 -15.37 6.58
C GLU A 218 3.55 -14.55 6.96
N PHE A 219 3.20 -13.52 6.18
CA PHE A 219 2.03 -12.68 6.46
C PHE A 219 0.79 -13.12 5.68
N TRP A 220 0.95 -13.49 4.41
CA TRP A 220 -0.18 -13.77 3.52
C TRP A 220 -0.39 -15.25 3.22
N GLY A 221 0.38 -16.11 3.87
CA GLY A 221 0.47 -17.52 3.53
C GLY A 221 1.17 -17.78 2.19
N GLY A 222 1.64 -19.01 2.01
CA GLY A 222 2.23 -19.48 0.77
C GLY A 222 3.45 -20.37 1.00
N GLU A 223 4.26 -20.53 -0.04
CA GLU A 223 5.45 -21.38 0.01
C GLU A 223 6.69 -20.58 0.45
N LYS A 224 7.39 -21.08 1.46
CA LYS A 224 8.68 -20.56 1.92
C LYS A 224 9.79 -21.56 1.59
N ALA A 225 10.90 -21.09 1.04
CA ALA A 225 12.07 -21.94 0.83
C ALA A 225 12.76 -22.25 2.17
N VAL A 226 12.90 -23.54 2.48
CA VAL A 226 13.68 -24.03 3.62
C VAL A 226 15.13 -24.14 3.19
N TYR A 227 16.04 -23.57 3.97
CA TYR A 227 17.48 -23.67 3.73
C TYR A 227 18.12 -24.58 4.78
N THR A 228 18.80 -25.63 4.33
CA THR A 228 19.62 -26.49 5.20
C THR A 228 21.07 -26.33 4.75
N ASN A 229 21.97 -25.97 5.67
CA ASN A 229 23.38 -25.70 5.38
C ASN A 229 23.63 -24.68 4.26
N GLY A 230 22.82 -23.61 4.22
CA GLY A 230 22.97 -22.51 3.25
C GLY A 230 22.57 -22.86 1.81
N LYS A 231 21.99 -24.04 1.57
CA LYS A 231 21.41 -24.44 0.28
C LYS A 231 19.90 -24.63 0.42
N PRO A 232 19.09 -24.22 -0.58
CA PRO A 232 17.66 -24.45 -0.56
C PRO A 232 17.39 -25.96 -0.61
N SER A 233 16.73 -26.51 0.41
CA SER A 233 16.49 -27.95 0.59
C SER A 233 15.01 -28.35 0.43
N GLY A 234 14.10 -27.40 0.23
CA GLY A 234 12.69 -27.65 -0.02
C GLY A 234 11.83 -26.40 0.08
N LYS A 235 10.51 -26.58 -0.12
CA LYS A 235 9.50 -25.55 0.11
C LYS A 235 8.53 -26.02 1.20
N GLU A 236 8.21 -25.14 2.13
CA GLU A 236 7.25 -25.37 3.21
C GLU A 236 6.04 -24.45 3.00
N VAL A 237 4.83 -25.00 3.14
CA VAL A 237 3.59 -24.20 3.11
C VAL A 237 3.40 -23.58 4.49
N VAL A 238 3.45 -22.26 4.54
CA VAL A 238 3.19 -21.46 5.73
C VAL A 238 1.79 -20.90 5.59
N GLU A 239 0.91 -21.13 6.57
CA GLU A 239 -0.43 -20.53 6.62
C GLU A 239 -0.34 -19.00 6.78
N GLY A 240 0.64 -18.57 7.58
CA GLY A 240 0.90 -17.16 7.84
C GLY A 240 -0.24 -16.50 8.61
N TRP A 241 -0.27 -15.17 8.57
CA TRP A 241 -1.26 -14.36 9.30
C TRP A 241 -2.39 -13.93 8.34
N PHE A 242 -2.82 -14.86 7.49
CA PHE A 242 -3.67 -14.56 6.32
C PHE A 242 -4.99 -13.89 6.72
N ALA A 243 -5.69 -14.43 7.70
CA ALA A 243 -6.94 -13.85 8.22
C ALA A 243 -6.73 -12.43 8.74
N GLU A 244 -5.64 -12.19 9.49
CA GLU A 244 -5.31 -10.85 9.99
C GLU A 244 -5.02 -9.86 8.85
N MET A 245 -4.35 -10.32 7.79
CA MET A 245 -4.07 -9.51 6.60
C MET A 245 -5.34 -9.18 5.82
N CYS A 246 -6.28 -10.13 5.69
CA CYS A 246 -7.60 -9.88 5.12
C CYS A 246 -8.36 -8.83 5.96
N LEU A 247 -8.41 -8.99 7.28
CA LEU A 247 -9.09 -8.06 8.17
C LEU A 247 -8.45 -6.67 8.15
N LYS A 248 -7.12 -6.58 8.15
CA LYS A 248 -6.36 -5.33 8.00
C LYS A 248 -6.72 -4.61 6.70
N THR A 249 -6.90 -5.35 5.61
CA THR A 249 -7.26 -4.79 4.31
C THR A 249 -8.65 -4.17 4.34
N ILE A 250 -9.62 -4.84 4.98
CA ILE A 250 -10.99 -4.34 5.18
C ILE A 250 -10.98 -3.09 6.06
N LYS A 251 -10.23 -3.10 7.17
CA LYS A 251 -10.08 -1.94 8.06
C LYS A 251 -9.53 -0.72 7.33
N ARG A 252 -8.44 -0.88 6.57
CA ARG A 252 -7.89 0.22 5.75
C ARG A 252 -8.91 0.73 4.73
N ALA A 253 -9.66 -0.15 4.07
CA ALA A 253 -10.71 0.25 3.13
C ALA A 253 -11.83 1.04 3.82
N ALA A 254 -12.26 0.62 5.01
CA ALA A 254 -13.26 1.33 5.81
C ALA A 254 -12.80 2.74 6.18
N TYR A 255 -11.59 2.89 6.73
CA TYR A 255 -11.08 4.19 7.15
C TYR A 255 -10.86 5.14 5.97
N ASN A 256 -10.38 4.63 4.83
CA ASN A 256 -10.18 5.42 3.62
C ASN A 256 -11.49 5.81 2.91
N SER A 257 -12.60 5.15 3.24
CA SER A 257 -13.92 5.48 2.68
C SER A 257 -14.59 6.68 3.35
N LEU A 258 -14.06 7.13 4.49
CA LEU A 258 -14.59 8.28 5.21
C LEU A 258 -14.24 9.59 4.49
N THR A 259 -15.26 10.42 4.27
CA THR A 259 -15.08 11.74 3.68
C THR A 259 -14.34 12.64 4.65
N ILE A 260 -13.21 13.18 4.20
CA ILE A 260 -12.41 14.14 4.96
C ILE A 260 -13.05 15.52 4.90
N ASP A 261 -13.12 16.19 6.05
CA ASP A 261 -13.49 17.58 6.19
C ASP A 261 -12.33 18.49 5.79
N THR A 262 -12.50 19.26 4.71
CA THR A 262 -11.47 20.20 4.25
C THR A 262 -11.18 21.30 5.28
N SER A 263 -12.14 21.64 6.14
CA SER A 263 -11.95 22.66 7.18
C SER A 263 -11.07 22.19 8.34
N LYS A 264 -10.96 20.87 8.53
CA LYS A 264 -10.13 20.26 9.59
C LYS A 264 -8.71 20.00 9.14
N ILE A 265 -8.43 20.04 7.84
CA ILE A 265 -7.09 19.78 7.29
C ILE A 265 -6.13 20.85 7.81
N ASP A 266 -5.13 20.41 8.56
CA ASP A 266 -4.05 21.24 9.08
C ASP A 266 -2.76 21.01 8.28
N ALA A 267 -1.78 21.89 8.49
CA ALA A 267 -0.46 21.77 7.86
C ALA A 267 0.22 20.45 8.24
N ASP A 268 0.00 19.95 9.45
CA ASP A 268 0.61 18.72 9.96
C ASP A 268 0.12 17.47 9.23
N TYR A 269 -1.18 17.40 8.92
CA TYR A 269 -1.75 16.35 8.08
C TYR A 269 -1.15 16.38 6.67
N MET A 270 -1.04 17.57 6.07
CA MET A 270 -0.50 17.75 4.72
C MET A 270 0.98 17.39 4.64
N ASN A 271 1.78 17.75 5.65
CA ASN A 271 3.20 17.41 5.71
C ASN A 271 3.42 15.89 5.69
N LEU A 272 2.72 15.13 6.55
CA LEU A 272 2.87 13.67 6.54
C LEU A 272 2.33 13.02 5.27
N LYS A 273 1.29 13.60 4.66
CA LYS A 273 0.76 13.09 3.39
C LYS A 273 1.74 13.32 2.25
N ALA A 274 2.40 14.49 2.22
CA ALA A 274 3.45 14.80 1.26
C ALA A 274 4.65 13.86 1.44
N ALA A 275 5.13 13.67 2.67
CA ALA A 275 6.24 12.76 2.97
C ALA A 275 5.95 11.30 2.55
N GLU A 276 4.71 10.83 2.72
CA GLU A 276 4.29 9.51 2.22
C GLU A 276 4.23 9.45 0.69
N SER A 277 3.76 10.52 0.02
CA SER A 277 3.70 10.60 -1.45
C SER A 277 5.09 10.60 -2.06
N ASP A 278 5.99 11.45 -1.53
CA ASP A 278 7.38 11.57 -2.01
C ASP A 278 8.11 10.22 -1.89
N PHE A 279 7.83 9.45 -0.84
CA PHE A 279 8.34 8.10 -0.67
C PHE A 279 7.80 7.14 -1.74
N LEU A 280 6.48 7.14 -1.97
CA LEU A 280 5.87 6.29 -2.99
C LEU A 280 6.41 6.59 -4.39
N ASP A 281 6.53 7.87 -4.74
CA ASP A 281 7.06 8.31 -6.03
C ASP A 281 8.53 7.90 -6.18
N SER A 282 9.31 7.99 -5.10
CA SER A 282 10.71 7.55 -5.09
C SER A 282 10.86 6.03 -5.21
N GLU A 283 9.99 5.25 -4.57
CA GLU A 283 9.94 3.79 -4.71
C GLU A 283 9.59 3.39 -6.15
N VAL A 284 8.59 4.03 -6.75
CA VAL A 284 8.21 3.81 -8.16
C VAL A 284 9.37 4.16 -9.09
N ALA A 285 10.02 5.31 -8.90
CA ALA A 285 11.17 5.71 -9.70
C ALA A 285 12.31 4.68 -9.61
N ARG A 286 12.61 4.17 -8.41
CA ARG A 286 13.63 3.15 -8.22
C ARG A 286 13.25 1.82 -8.87
N GLU A 287 11.97 1.41 -8.82
CA GLU A 287 11.51 0.22 -9.53
C GLU A 287 11.61 0.39 -11.05
N VAL A 288 11.32 1.58 -11.57
CA VAL A 288 11.54 1.92 -12.99
C VAL A 288 13.02 1.84 -13.34
N GLU A 289 13.91 2.47 -12.58
CA GLU A 289 15.36 2.44 -12.84
C GLU A 289 15.93 1.01 -12.89
N VAL A 290 15.46 0.13 -12.00
CA VAL A 290 15.91 -1.27 -11.97
C VAL A 290 15.39 -2.07 -13.17
N ASN A 291 14.18 -1.78 -13.65
CA ASN A 291 13.51 -2.55 -14.70
C ASN A 291 13.65 -1.94 -16.12
N ALA A 292 14.02 -0.67 -16.24
CA ALA A 292 14.03 0.08 -17.51
C ALA A 292 15.11 -0.37 -18.51
N ASN A 293 16.06 -1.20 -18.11
CA ASN A 293 17.20 -1.63 -18.94
C ASN A 293 17.25 -3.15 -19.19
N VAL A 294 16.12 -3.87 -19.16
CA VAL A 294 16.12 -5.34 -19.24
C VAL A 294 15.83 -5.90 -20.64
N GLU A 295 15.20 -5.16 -21.57
CA GLU A 295 14.94 -5.67 -22.93
C GLU A 295 15.38 -4.68 -24.01
N VAL A 296 16.53 -4.97 -24.63
CA VAL A 296 16.82 -4.49 -25.99
C VAL A 296 16.01 -5.39 -26.92
N ILE A 297 14.95 -4.84 -27.53
CA ILE A 297 14.31 -5.48 -28.67
C ILE A 297 15.29 -5.32 -29.83
N ASP A 298 16.11 -6.34 -30.05
CA ASP A 298 16.96 -6.42 -31.25
C ASP A 298 16.07 -6.78 -32.43
N ILE A 299 15.49 -5.76 -33.05
CA ILE A 299 14.85 -5.89 -34.34
C ILE A 299 15.98 -5.93 -35.36
N GLU A 300 16.46 -7.13 -35.69
CA GLU A 300 17.20 -7.29 -36.94
C GLU A 300 16.26 -6.82 -38.07
N PRO A 301 16.61 -5.78 -38.85
CA PRO A 301 15.79 -5.35 -39.96
C PRO A 301 15.77 -6.49 -40.98
N THR A 302 14.68 -7.25 -41.03
CA THR A 302 14.44 -8.21 -42.09
C THR A 302 14.47 -7.42 -43.40
N PRO A 303 15.35 -7.76 -44.36
CA PRO A 303 15.35 -7.11 -45.66
C PRO A 303 13.95 -7.23 -46.25
N ALA A 304 13.36 -6.11 -46.66
CA ALA A 304 12.10 -6.13 -47.38
C ALA A 304 12.25 -7.03 -48.61
N GLU A 305 11.50 -8.12 -48.67
CA GLU A 305 11.34 -8.87 -49.92
C GLU A 305 10.76 -7.90 -50.95
N GLU A 306 11.45 -7.75 -52.07
CA GLU A 306 10.94 -7.00 -53.22
C GLU A 306 9.56 -7.56 -53.59
N PRO A 307 8.57 -6.70 -53.87
CA PRO A 307 7.24 -7.16 -54.25
C PRO A 307 7.35 -8.02 -55.51
N LYS A 308 6.98 -9.30 -55.39
CA LYS A 308 6.85 -10.20 -56.55
C LYS A 308 5.91 -9.54 -57.55
N GLN A 309 6.42 -9.23 -58.74
CA GLN A 309 5.59 -8.82 -59.87
C GLN A 309 4.53 -9.90 -60.11
N ILE A 310 3.26 -9.52 -59.99
CA ILE A 310 2.14 -10.37 -60.39
C ILE A 310 2.15 -10.39 -61.93
N ASP A 311 2.42 -11.56 -62.49
CA ASP A 311 2.46 -11.77 -63.93
C ASP A 311 1.00 -11.78 -64.46
N ASN A 312 0.56 -10.67 -65.08
CA ASN A 312 -0.84 -10.41 -65.49
C ASN A 312 -1.38 -11.32 -66.62
N LYS A 313 -0.80 -12.50 -66.83
CA LYS A 313 -1.12 -13.37 -67.98
C LYS A 313 -2.19 -14.43 -67.72
N SER A 314 -2.72 -14.53 -66.50
CA SER A 314 -3.73 -15.53 -66.10
C SER A 314 -5.00 -14.93 -65.48
N LEU A 315 -5.31 -13.68 -65.81
CA LEU A 315 -6.52 -12.98 -65.35
C LEU A 315 -7.56 -12.97 -66.48
N PHE A 316 -8.70 -13.62 -66.26
CA PHE A 316 -9.85 -13.54 -67.17
C PHE A 316 -11.03 -12.87 -66.45
N MET A 317 -11.78 -12.06 -67.19
CA MET A 317 -12.91 -11.29 -66.67
C MET A 317 -14.20 -12.09 -66.86
N ASP A 318 -14.93 -12.36 -65.78
CA ASP A 318 -16.22 -13.03 -65.85
C ASP A 318 -17.24 -12.12 -66.57
N PRO A 319 -17.82 -12.55 -67.70
CA PRO A 319 -18.70 -11.70 -68.51
C PRO A 319 -20.09 -11.46 -67.90
N VAL A 320 -20.44 -12.09 -66.78
CA VAL A 320 -21.74 -11.87 -66.09
C VAL A 320 -21.60 -10.92 -64.90
N THR A 321 -20.49 -10.98 -64.17
CA THR A 321 -20.28 -10.19 -62.93
C THR A 321 -19.26 -9.07 -63.07
N GLY A 322 -18.40 -9.10 -64.10
CA GLY A 322 -17.35 -8.11 -64.34
C GLY A 322 -16.15 -8.21 -63.40
N GLU A 323 -16.07 -9.25 -62.57
CA GLU A 323 -14.91 -9.49 -61.71
C GLU A 323 -13.78 -10.20 -62.46
N VAL A 324 -12.54 -9.85 -62.13
CA VAL A 324 -11.33 -10.44 -62.72
C VAL A 324 -10.85 -11.55 -61.78
N VAL A 325 -10.87 -12.79 -62.25
CA VAL A 325 -10.54 -13.97 -61.44
C VAL A 325 -9.29 -14.66 -62.00
N ALA A 326 -8.44 -15.14 -61.11
CA ALA A 326 -7.28 -15.97 -61.47
C ALA A 326 -7.73 -17.42 -61.67
N GLU A 327 -7.23 -18.07 -62.73
CA GLU A 327 -7.59 -19.45 -63.08
C GLU A 327 -7.23 -20.43 -61.92
N GLY A 328 -8.23 -21.05 -61.29
CA GLY A 328 -8.00 -22.11 -60.27
C GLY A 328 -8.89 -22.16 -59.03
N THR A 329 -9.97 -21.38 -58.91
CA THR A 329 -10.91 -21.47 -57.77
C THR A 329 -12.34 -21.81 -58.20
N GLU A 330 -12.59 -23.07 -58.54
CA GLU A 330 -13.89 -23.72 -58.38
C GLU A 330 -13.77 -24.60 -57.11
N GLY A 331 -14.70 -24.71 -56.16
CA GLY A 331 -16.04 -24.21 -55.95
C GLY A 331 -16.63 -25.08 -54.82
N ALA A 332 -17.30 -24.48 -53.84
CA ALA A 332 -18.26 -25.15 -52.96
C ALA A 332 -19.05 -24.10 -52.17
N VAL A 333 -20.00 -23.48 -52.86
CA VAL A 333 -21.13 -22.77 -52.25
C VAL A 333 -22.36 -23.61 -52.60
N ASP A 334 -23.10 -24.06 -51.59
CA ASP A 334 -24.54 -24.33 -51.70
C ASP A 334 -25.11 -24.34 -50.27
N MET A 335 -25.80 -23.29 -49.82
CA MET A 335 -27.15 -22.81 -50.15
C MET A 335 -28.21 -23.35 -49.19
N PHE A 336 -28.89 -22.38 -48.57
CA PHE A 336 -30.10 -22.50 -47.77
C PHE A 336 -31.20 -23.27 -48.53
N ALA A 337 -31.85 -24.22 -47.85
CA ALA A 337 -33.17 -24.71 -48.23
C ALA A 337 -34.08 -24.76 -46.99
N ALA A 338 -35.22 -24.08 -47.10
CA ALA A 338 -36.29 -23.98 -46.10
C ALA A 338 -37.25 -25.20 -46.17
N PRO A 339 -38.22 -25.35 -45.26
CA PRO A 339 -38.83 -26.64 -44.89
C PRO A 339 -40.09 -26.97 -45.70
N ASP A 340 -40.40 -28.27 -45.80
CA ASP A 340 -41.70 -28.76 -46.26
C ASP A 340 -42.42 -29.60 -45.18
N ALA A 341 -43.72 -29.37 -45.10
CA ALA A 341 -44.69 -30.08 -44.27
C ALA A 341 -45.55 -31.04 -45.12
N ASN A 342 -46.08 -32.07 -44.44
CA ASN A 342 -47.16 -33.01 -44.80
C ASN A 342 -46.82 -34.24 -45.68
N ALA A 343 -46.87 -35.41 -45.03
CA ALA A 343 -47.82 -36.48 -45.32
C ALA A 343 -48.19 -37.21 -44.03
#